data_AF-M4BZ40-F1
#
_entry.id   AF-M4BZ40-F1
#
_cell.length_a   1.000
_cell.length_b   1.000
_cell.length_c   1.000
_cell.angle_alpha   90.00
_cell.angle_beta   90.00
_cell.angle_gamma   90.00
#
_symmetry.space_group_name_H-M   'P 1'
#
loop_
_entity.id
_entity.type
_entity.pdbx_description
1 polymer ?
#
loop_
_entity_poly.entity_id
_entity_poly.type
_entity_poly.pdbx_seq_one_letter_code
_entity_poly.pdbx_strand_id
1 'polypeptide(L)'
;MLRFTQGQFCVFLKWFNVSVLQYAEPKRAFAQPDAPSETRSEEKNIATLPWLEPTPQFLLFLSCLCQDLSAVGISECAHNVSERLSAVSPPSRTAESGPICSWRESQEDATYMIEVTRESSAELLREVAKMYGNQLCTIIYNGMAATSWSDMDEEPRSVQEMMAVVVETTARFGKEVAVALGDERSIFIENNSGSNGRDFRRRASALRSRNAGVAAAPSGMQLNVDRVFARKIHAFPFQLDLTADTFVESMLKICIKAFSEWVRLLELSKFGLQQIQLDAEFLRSTLMHIVVSREAEKEMEDLLSDMLSNARARAVEDTLMDQANVGVIVSAKSTQVLSRWR
;
A
#
# COMPACT_ATOMS: atom_id res chain seq x y z
N MET A 1 39.36 21.63 2.88
CA MET A 1 39.18 20.18 3.15
C MET A 1 37.77 19.87 3.67
N LEU A 2 37.29 20.54 4.73
CA LEU A 2 35.92 20.38 5.30
C LEU A 2 34.79 20.48 4.25
N ARG A 3 34.77 21.57 3.48
CA ARG A 3 33.77 21.78 2.41
C ARG A 3 33.85 20.75 1.29
N PHE A 4 35.02 20.16 1.04
CA PHE A 4 35.20 19.15 0.00
C PHE A 4 34.62 17.82 0.43
N THR A 5 34.93 17.33 1.64
CA THR A 5 34.40 16.06 2.15
C THR A 5 32.89 16.11 2.38
N GLN A 6 32.37 17.24 2.90
CA GLN A 6 30.93 17.44 3.06
C GLN A 6 30.21 17.59 1.71
N GLY A 7 30.83 18.29 0.76
CA GLY A 7 30.33 18.38 -0.62
C GLY A 7 30.26 17.01 -1.31
N GLN A 8 31.28 16.16 -1.15
CA GLN A 8 31.28 14.80 -1.71
C GLN A 8 30.18 13.91 -1.10
N PHE A 9 29.93 14.01 0.21
CA PHE A 9 28.84 13.28 0.86
C PHE A 9 27.46 13.74 0.36
N CYS A 10 27.25 15.06 0.22
CA CYS A 10 26.01 15.59 -0.34
C CYS A 10 25.81 15.17 -1.81
N VAL A 11 26.88 15.19 -2.61
CA VAL A 11 26.84 14.72 -4.01
C VAL A 11 26.51 13.23 -4.07
N PHE A 12 27.11 12.41 -3.22
CA PHE A 12 26.81 10.99 -3.11
C PHE A 12 25.34 10.74 -2.75
N LEU A 13 24.81 11.40 -1.72
CA LEU A 13 23.43 11.20 -1.30
C LEU A 13 22.42 11.70 -2.34
N LYS A 14 22.73 12.79 -3.05
CA LYS A 14 21.91 13.24 -4.19
C LYS A 14 21.89 12.19 -5.29
N TRP A 15 23.06 11.67 -5.66
CA TRP A 15 23.18 10.59 -6.64
C TRP A 15 22.43 9.33 -6.19
N PHE A 16 22.56 8.95 -4.92
CA PHE A 16 21.91 7.77 -4.35
C PHE A 16 20.38 7.89 -4.43
N ASN A 17 19.80 8.98 -3.93
CA ASN A 17 18.34 9.18 -3.96
C ASN A 17 17.80 9.18 -5.40
N VAL A 18 18.48 9.87 -6.33
CA VAL A 18 18.11 9.84 -7.76
C VAL A 18 18.17 8.43 -8.33
N SER A 19 19.26 7.70 -8.07
CA SER A 19 19.48 6.35 -8.61
C SER A 19 18.46 5.35 -8.09
N VAL A 20 18.12 5.42 -6.81
CA VAL A 20 17.16 4.53 -6.17
C VAL A 20 15.74 4.78 -6.68
N LEU A 21 15.34 6.03 -6.86
CA LEU A 21 14.03 6.36 -7.44
C LEU A 21 13.93 6.00 -8.92
N GLN A 22 15.02 6.20 -9.69
CA GLN A 22 15.09 5.74 -11.08
C GLN A 22 14.93 4.22 -11.16
N TYR A 23 15.55 3.47 -10.25
CA TYR A 23 15.45 2.02 -10.20
C TYR A 23 14.03 1.53 -9.89
N ALA A 24 13.30 2.21 -9.00
CA ALA A 24 11.93 1.86 -8.63
C ALA A 24 10.91 2.06 -9.75
N GLU A 25 11.16 2.99 -10.67
CA GLU A 25 10.33 3.21 -11.86
C GLU A 25 11.03 2.69 -13.13
N PRO A 26 10.77 1.45 -13.57
CA PRO A 26 11.43 0.90 -14.76
C PRO A 26 11.19 1.73 -16.03
N LYS A 27 10.11 2.53 -16.09
CA LYS A 27 9.85 3.45 -17.22
C LYS A 27 10.70 4.73 -17.18
N ARG A 28 11.20 5.18 -16.01
CA ARG A 28 12.08 6.36 -15.89
C ARG A 28 13.56 6.02 -16.02
N ALA A 29 13.99 4.83 -15.60
CA ALA A 29 15.37 4.38 -15.81
C ALA A 29 15.76 4.31 -17.29
N PHE A 30 14.77 4.14 -18.18
CA PHE A 30 14.98 3.90 -19.62
C PHE A 30 14.15 4.82 -20.52
N ALA A 31 13.76 6.00 -20.05
CA ALA A 31 13.52 7.11 -20.98
C ALA A 31 14.88 7.47 -21.59
N GLN A 32 15.30 6.71 -22.59
CA GLN A 32 16.39 7.08 -23.47
C GLN A 32 16.01 8.46 -24.01
N PRO A 33 16.85 9.51 -23.87
CA PRO A 33 16.55 10.76 -24.52
C PRO A 33 16.46 10.44 -26.01
N ASP A 34 15.33 10.76 -26.64
CA ASP A 34 15.16 10.66 -28.09
C ASP A 34 16.29 11.48 -28.74
N ALA A 35 17.38 10.79 -29.09
CA ALA A 35 18.50 11.35 -29.83
C ALA A 35 18.52 10.67 -31.20
N PRO A 36 18.52 11.46 -32.29
CA PRO A 36 18.46 10.91 -33.63
C PRO A 36 19.71 10.10 -33.93
N SER A 37 19.50 8.98 -34.62
CA SER A 37 20.53 8.11 -35.17
C SER A 37 21.57 8.93 -35.95
N GLU A 38 22.86 8.80 -35.59
CA GLU A 38 23.93 8.45 -36.53
C GLU A 38 25.32 8.36 -35.87
N THR A 39 25.93 7.19 -36.04
CA THR A 39 27.38 6.89 -36.15
C THR A 39 28.37 7.51 -35.16
N ARG A 40 28.88 6.70 -34.21
CA ARG A 40 30.33 6.38 -34.16
C ARG A 40 30.63 5.24 -33.18
N SER A 41 31.37 4.27 -33.70
CA SER A 41 32.02 3.19 -32.99
C SER A 41 32.92 3.72 -31.88
N GLU A 42 32.60 3.40 -30.63
CA GLU A 42 33.55 3.30 -29.51
C GLU A 42 32.86 2.50 -28.39
N GLU A 43 32.98 1.18 -28.47
CA GLU A 43 32.68 0.24 -27.39
C GLU A 43 33.61 0.53 -26.20
N LYS A 44 33.19 1.43 -25.32
CA LYS A 44 33.66 1.43 -23.94
C LYS A 44 32.83 0.42 -23.17
N ASN A 45 33.50 -0.68 -22.81
CA ASN A 45 33.12 -1.67 -21.80
C ASN A 45 32.56 -0.99 -20.53
N ILE A 46 31.28 -0.64 -20.53
CA ILE A 46 30.50 -0.51 -19.32
C ILE A 46 30.01 -1.93 -19.09
N ALA A 47 30.53 -2.60 -18.07
CA ALA A 47 29.97 -3.87 -17.63
C ALA A 47 28.47 -3.65 -17.45
N THR A 48 27.66 -4.20 -18.36
CA THR A 48 26.22 -4.20 -18.26
C THR A 48 25.91 -5.04 -17.03
N LEU A 49 25.72 -4.35 -15.90
CA LEU A 49 25.25 -4.97 -14.68
C LEU A 49 24.00 -5.79 -15.07
N PRO A 50 23.91 -7.07 -14.70
CA PRO A 50 22.73 -7.87 -15.01
C PRO A 50 21.53 -7.12 -14.46
N TRP A 51 20.56 -6.84 -15.34
CA TRP A 51 19.34 -6.14 -14.96
C TRP A 51 18.69 -6.89 -13.80
N LEU A 52 18.65 -6.22 -12.64
CA LEU A 52 17.97 -6.74 -11.46
C LEU A 52 16.53 -6.22 -11.55
N GLU A 53 15.57 -7.09 -11.80
CA GLU A 53 14.16 -6.74 -11.73
C GLU A 53 13.85 -6.16 -10.34
N PRO A 54 13.26 -4.95 -10.23
CA PRO A 54 12.91 -4.39 -8.94
C PRO A 54 11.87 -5.30 -8.28
N THR A 55 12.28 -6.05 -7.26
CA THR A 55 11.37 -6.85 -6.45
C THR A 55 10.77 -5.99 -5.33
N PRO A 56 9.51 -6.26 -4.91
CA PRO A 56 8.91 -5.51 -3.80
C PRO A 56 9.75 -5.59 -2.52
N GLN A 57 10.34 -6.75 -2.23
CA GLN A 57 11.21 -6.97 -1.07
C GLN A 57 12.44 -6.07 -1.09
N PHE A 58 13.08 -5.95 -2.25
CA PHE A 58 14.28 -5.13 -2.39
C PHE A 58 13.96 -3.64 -2.32
N LEU A 59 12.87 -3.20 -2.95
CA LEU A 59 12.40 -1.82 -2.83
C LEU A 59 11.97 -1.47 -1.40
N LEU A 60 11.33 -2.41 -0.68
CA LEU A 60 11.00 -2.27 0.73
C LEU A 60 12.27 -2.12 1.57
N PHE A 61 13.28 -2.95 1.35
CA PHE A 61 14.59 -2.80 2.00
C PHE A 61 15.22 -1.42 1.73
N LEU A 62 15.23 -0.97 0.48
CA LEU A 62 15.76 0.36 0.12
C LEU A 62 14.98 1.49 0.79
N SER A 63 13.66 1.34 0.92
CA SER A 63 12.83 2.31 1.62
C SER A 63 13.16 2.41 3.12
N CYS A 64 13.33 1.27 3.80
CA CYS A 64 13.75 1.22 5.20
C CYS A 64 15.16 1.82 5.37
N LEU A 65 16.09 1.53 4.46
CA LEU A 65 17.42 2.12 4.46
C LEU A 65 17.36 3.65 4.33
N CYS A 66 16.56 4.18 3.40
CA CYS A 66 16.36 5.63 3.27
C CYS A 66 15.73 6.24 4.53
N GLN A 67 14.79 5.54 5.15
CA GLN A 67 14.16 5.97 6.40
C GLN A 67 15.18 6.07 7.53
N ASP A 68 16.01 5.04 7.74
CA ASP A 68 17.06 5.01 8.76
C ASP A 68 18.14 6.08 8.50
N LEU A 69 18.52 6.27 7.23
CA LEU A 69 19.44 7.32 6.82
C LEU A 69 18.87 8.70 7.15
N SER A 70 17.60 8.95 6.86
CA SER A 70 16.96 10.24 7.15
C SER A 70 16.76 10.48 8.66
N ALA A 71 16.48 9.43 9.43
CA ALA A 71 16.18 9.55 10.86
C ALA A 71 17.45 9.79 11.70
N VAL A 72 18.52 9.03 11.42
CA VAL A 72 19.74 9.04 12.24
C VAL A 72 20.99 9.22 11.38
N GLY A 73 21.09 8.47 10.27
CA GLY A 73 22.34 8.32 9.54
C GLY A 73 22.96 9.62 9.03
N ILE A 74 22.17 10.48 8.38
CA ILE A 74 22.67 11.75 7.80
C ILE A 74 23.14 12.70 8.92
N SER A 75 22.38 12.81 10.00
CA SER A 75 22.71 13.65 11.16
C SER A 75 23.99 13.18 11.86
N GLU A 76 24.12 11.86 12.07
CA GLU A 76 25.29 11.26 12.71
C GLU A 76 26.55 11.38 11.82
N CYS A 77 26.42 11.15 10.51
CA CYS A 77 27.51 11.37 9.57
C CYS A 77 27.96 12.84 9.55
N ALA A 78 27.01 13.78 9.52
CA ALA A 78 27.32 15.21 9.56
C ALA A 78 28.02 15.61 10.88
N HIS A 79 27.57 15.06 12.01
CA HIS A 79 28.19 15.29 13.32
C HIS A 79 29.61 14.71 13.39
N ASN A 80 29.80 13.45 12.99
CA ASN A 80 31.10 12.79 12.98
C ASN A 80 32.12 13.51 12.07
N VAL A 81 31.69 13.96 10.89
CA VAL A 81 32.53 14.77 10.00
C VAL A 81 32.91 16.10 10.65
N SER A 82 31.97 16.75 11.34
CA SER A 82 32.23 17.99 12.09
C SER A 82 33.22 17.80 13.24
N GLU A 83 33.03 16.76 14.06
CA GLU A 83 33.85 16.48 15.25
C GLU A 83 35.30 16.14 14.86
N ARG A 84 35.47 15.21 13.91
CA ARG A 84 36.79 14.74 13.47
C ARG A 84 37.62 15.83 12.81
N LEU A 85 36.98 16.78 12.15
CA LEU A 85 37.68 17.90 11.51
C LEU A 85 37.93 19.07 12.47
N SER A 86 37.09 19.25 13.49
CA SER A 86 37.33 20.19 14.59
C SER A 86 38.54 19.75 15.44
N ALA A 87 38.75 18.45 15.62
CA ALA A 87 39.91 17.89 16.33
C ALA A 87 41.25 18.01 15.56
N VAL A 88 41.21 18.23 14.24
CA VAL A 88 42.40 18.35 13.37
C VAL A 88 42.94 19.79 13.30
N SER A 89 42.20 20.79 13.79
CA SER A 89 42.70 22.17 13.87
C SER A 89 43.44 22.41 15.19
N PRO A 90 44.77 22.61 15.21
CA PRO A 90 45.47 23.02 16.43
C PRO A 90 45.12 24.49 16.77
N PRO A 91 45.31 24.94 18.02
CA PRO A 91 45.10 26.34 18.40
C PRO A 91 46.23 27.22 17.84
N SER A 92 46.19 27.53 16.54
CA SER A 92 47.04 28.58 15.98
C SER A 92 46.40 29.93 16.25
N ARG A 93 46.95 30.61 17.26
CA ARG A 93 46.82 32.05 17.47
C ARG A 93 47.23 32.78 16.18
N THR A 94 46.28 33.43 15.53
CA THR A 94 46.38 34.82 15.05
C THR A 94 45.02 35.22 14.48
N ALA A 95 44.45 36.26 15.07
CA ALA A 95 43.20 36.87 14.66
C ALA A 95 43.41 37.58 13.31
N GLU A 96 42.83 37.05 12.23
CA GLU A 96 42.38 37.86 11.10
C GLU A 96 41.03 37.32 10.60
N SER A 97 40.09 38.25 10.52
CA SER A 97 38.66 38.07 10.32
C SER A 97 38.34 37.45 8.96
N GLY A 98 38.26 36.13 8.88
CA GLY A 98 37.57 35.40 7.81
C GLY A 98 36.08 35.22 8.15
N PRO A 99 35.19 35.05 7.15
CA PRO A 99 33.75 35.16 7.37
C PRO A 99 33.29 34.05 8.30
N ILE A 100 32.75 34.47 9.45
CA ILE A 100 32.00 33.66 10.40
C ILE A 100 30.65 33.33 9.74
N CYS A 101 30.66 32.51 8.70
CA CYS A 101 29.48 31.93 8.05
C CYS A 101 29.92 30.72 7.21
N SER A 102 29.77 29.53 7.78
CA SER A 102 30.08 28.25 7.10
C SER A 102 29.31 27.07 7.71
N TRP A 103 28.90 27.18 8.97
CA TRP A 103 28.12 26.17 9.68
C TRP A 103 26.62 26.23 9.37
N ARG A 104 26.08 27.44 9.10
CA ARG A 104 24.66 27.64 8.79
C ARG A 104 24.26 27.02 7.44
N GLU A 105 25.05 27.26 6.39
CA GLU A 105 24.86 26.63 5.06
C GLU A 105 25.01 25.09 5.13
N SER A 106 25.94 24.61 5.95
CA SER A 106 26.16 23.18 6.20
C SER A 106 24.98 22.48 6.90
N GLN A 107 24.32 23.20 7.82
CA GLN A 107 23.16 22.72 8.56
C GLN A 107 21.89 22.78 7.71
N GLU A 108 21.76 23.81 6.87
CA GLU A 108 20.71 23.93 5.87
C GLU A 108 20.82 22.81 4.81
N ASP A 109 22.03 22.49 4.34
CA ASP A 109 22.28 21.35 3.44
C ASP A 109 21.93 20.00 4.08
N ALA A 110 22.31 19.76 5.34
CA ALA A 110 21.98 18.51 6.04
C ALA A 110 20.47 18.34 6.23
N THR A 111 19.77 19.43 6.58
CA THR A 111 18.30 19.43 6.74
C THR A 111 17.60 19.13 5.42
N TYR A 112 18.06 19.75 4.32
CA TYR A 112 17.55 19.46 2.97
C TYR A 112 17.79 18.00 2.57
N MET A 113 18.98 17.45 2.85
CA MET A 113 19.30 16.05 2.52
C MET A 113 18.47 15.04 3.33
N ILE A 114 18.16 15.34 4.59
CA ILE A 114 17.23 14.54 5.41
C ILE A 114 15.85 14.52 4.76
N GLU A 115 15.33 15.68 4.37
CA GLU A 115 13.99 15.77 3.77
C GLU A 115 13.92 15.02 2.43
N VAL A 116 14.90 15.22 1.54
CA VAL A 116 14.95 14.51 0.24
C VAL A 116 15.04 13.00 0.43
N THR A 117 15.81 12.53 1.42
CA THR A 117 15.96 11.09 1.68
C THR A 117 14.69 10.51 2.30
N ARG A 118 14.02 11.28 3.17
CA ARG A 118 12.71 10.92 3.71
C ARG A 118 11.65 10.85 2.60
N GLU A 119 11.58 11.83 1.72
CA GLU A 119 10.65 11.82 0.58
C GLU A 119 10.93 10.62 -0.34
N SER A 120 12.20 10.33 -0.62
CA SER A 120 12.60 9.17 -1.43
C SER A 120 12.16 7.85 -0.79
N SER A 121 12.25 7.72 0.54
CA SER A 121 11.71 6.54 1.25
C SER A 121 10.20 6.38 1.05
N ALA A 122 9.44 7.48 1.08
CA ALA A 122 8.00 7.47 0.90
C ALA A 122 7.59 7.13 -0.53
N GLU A 123 8.31 7.63 -1.54
CA GLU A 123 8.12 7.26 -2.94
C GLU A 123 8.34 5.75 -3.14
N LEU A 124 9.44 5.20 -2.60
CA LEU A 124 9.74 3.77 -2.71
C LEU A 124 8.63 2.90 -2.09
N LEU A 125 8.16 3.26 -0.90
CA LEU A 125 7.07 2.52 -0.25
C LEU A 125 5.76 2.60 -1.04
N ARG A 126 5.50 3.72 -1.71
CA ARG A 126 4.35 3.85 -2.62
C ARG A 126 4.49 2.94 -3.84
N GLU A 127 5.69 2.80 -4.40
CA GLU A 127 5.93 1.81 -5.46
C GLU A 127 5.76 0.37 -4.95
N VAL A 128 6.26 0.03 -3.76
CA VAL A 128 6.05 -1.29 -3.15
C VAL A 128 4.55 -1.58 -2.96
N ALA A 129 3.77 -0.61 -2.48
CA ALA A 129 2.33 -0.74 -2.33
C ALA A 129 1.61 -0.95 -3.66
N LYS A 130 2.04 -0.27 -4.74
CA LYS A 130 1.54 -0.52 -6.09
C LYS A 130 1.86 -1.93 -6.56
N MET A 131 3.08 -2.41 -6.32
CA MET A 131 3.49 -3.76 -6.74
C MET A 131 2.70 -4.85 -6.01
N TYR A 132 2.55 -4.78 -4.69
CA TYR A 132 1.70 -5.73 -3.97
C TYR A 132 0.22 -5.58 -4.32
N GLY A 133 -0.26 -4.35 -4.53
CA GLY A 133 -1.62 -4.10 -5.03
C GLY A 133 -1.85 -4.77 -6.37
N ASN A 134 -0.89 -4.69 -7.29
CA ASN A 134 -0.94 -5.37 -8.58
C ASN A 134 -0.91 -6.90 -8.44
N GLN A 135 -0.19 -7.46 -7.47
CA GLN A 135 -0.24 -8.90 -7.19
C GLN A 135 -1.63 -9.34 -6.72
N LEU A 136 -2.30 -8.54 -5.87
CA LEU A 136 -3.71 -8.80 -5.51
C LEU A 136 -4.64 -8.70 -6.72
N CYS A 137 -4.44 -7.67 -7.56
CA CYS A 137 -5.16 -7.51 -8.82
C CYS A 137 -5.03 -8.75 -9.71
N THR A 138 -3.83 -9.34 -9.83
CA THR A 138 -3.62 -10.58 -10.61
C THR A 138 -4.42 -11.76 -10.06
N ILE A 139 -4.51 -11.92 -8.73
CA ILE A 139 -5.32 -12.97 -8.11
C ILE A 139 -6.79 -12.82 -8.51
N ILE A 140 -7.34 -11.61 -8.38
CA ILE A 140 -8.72 -11.34 -8.76
C ILE A 140 -8.91 -11.56 -10.26
N TYR A 141 -8.06 -10.96 -11.10
CA TYR A 141 -8.15 -11.09 -12.55
C TYR A 141 -8.19 -12.55 -13.01
N ASN A 142 -7.31 -13.40 -12.45
CA ASN A 142 -7.27 -14.82 -12.79
C ASN A 142 -8.56 -15.55 -12.37
N GLY A 143 -9.11 -15.25 -11.19
CA GLY A 143 -10.37 -15.84 -10.76
C GLY A 143 -11.59 -15.33 -11.54
N MET A 144 -11.59 -14.05 -11.91
CA MET A 144 -12.60 -13.45 -12.77
C MET A 144 -12.59 -14.11 -14.16
N ALA A 145 -11.41 -14.27 -14.77
CA ALA A 145 -11.25 -14.88 -16.08
C ALA A 145 -11.60 -16.37 -16.11
N ALA A 146 -11.45 -17.07 -14.98
CA ALA A 146 -11.80 -18.48 -14.85
C ALA A 146 -13.31 -18.73 -14.62
N THR A 147 -14.10 -17.68 -14.34
CA THR A 147 -15.51 -17.80 -13.98
C THR A 147 -16.41 -17.41 -15.16
N SER A 148 -17.35 -18.27 -15.53
CA SER A 148 -18.34 -18.00 -16.58
C SER A 148 -19.53 -17.19 -16.03
N TRP A 149 -19.35 -15.88 -15.85
CA TRP A 149 -20.31 -15.00 -15.16
C TRP A 149 -21.70 -14.88 -15.82
N SER A 150 -21.79 -14.97 -17.15
CA SER A 150 -23.05 -14.92 -17.90
C SER A 150 -23.83 -16.22 -17.86
N ASP A 151 -23.13 -17.34 -17.64
CA ASP A 151 -23.66 -18.70 -17.82
C ASP A 151 -23.79 -19.43 -16.47
N MET A 152 -23.78 -18.69 -15.35
CA MET A 152 -24.00 -19.29 -14.03
C MET A 152 -25.49 -19.62 -13.88
N ASP A 153 -25.79 -20.92 -13.75
CA ASP A 153 -27.15 -21.48 -13.64
C ASP A 153 -27.55 -21.91 -12.22
N GLU A 154 -26.61 -21.92 -11.27
CA GLU A 154 -26.85 -22.36 -9.89
C GLU A 154 -26.63 -21.22 -8.88
N GLU A 155 -27.45 -21.19 -7.83
CA GLU A 155 -27.30 -20.24 -6.73
C GLU A 155 -25.98 -20.47 -5.98
N PRO A 156 -25.13 -19.44 -5.81
CA PRO A 156 -23.80 -19.63 -5.25
C PRO A 156 -23.88 -20.02 -3.77
N ARG A 157 -23.17 -21.11 -3.41
CA ARG A 157 -23.18 -21.69 -2.06
C ARG A 157 -21.99 -21.29 -1.21
N SER A 158 -21.02 -20.59 -1.80
CA SER A 158 -19.79 -20.16 -1.17
C SER A 158 -19.26 -18.89 -1.81
N VAL A 159 -18.49 -18.13 -1.05
CA VAL A 159 -17.60 -17.09 -1.57
C VAL A 159 -16.55 -17.72 -2.47
N GLN A 160 -16.14 -17.05 -3.56
CA GLN A 160 -15.09 -17.56 -4.42
C GLN A 160 -13.75 -17.65 -3.67
N GLU A 161 -13.00 -18.73 -3.91
CA GLU A 161 -11.73 -18.97 -3.21
C GLU A 161 -10.71 -17.85 -3.45
N MET A 162 -10.75 -17.20 -4.61
CA MET A 162 -9.87 -16.06 -4.91
C MET A 162 -10.00 -14.93 -3.89
N MET A 163 -11.18 -14.68 -3.32
CA MET A 163 -11.38 -13.66 -2.30
C MET A 163 -10.69 -14.05 -0.98
N ALA A 164 -10.74 -15.33 -0.61
CA ALA A 164 -10.02 -15.83 0.55
C ALA A 164 -8.50 -15.67 0.35
N VAL A 165 -7.99 -16.01 -0.85
CA VAL A 165 -6.58 -15.84 -1.21
C VAL A 165 -6.15 -14.37 -1.17
N VAL A 166 -7.02 -13.43 -1.59
CA VAL A 166 -6.76 -11.98 -1.47
C VAL A 166 -6.60 -11.55 -0.02
N VAL A 167 -7.50 -11.99 0.87
CA VAL A 167 -7.45 -11.67 2.31
C VAL A 167 -6.19 -12.26 2.96
N GLU A 168 -5.91 -13.55 2.72
CA GLU A 168 -4.72 -14.23 3.25
C GLU A 168 -3.42 -13.58 2.72
N THR A 169 -3.41 -13.16 1.46
CA THR A 169 -2.26 -12.49 0.84
C THR A 169 -2.07 -11.07 1.35
N THR A 170 -3.16 -10.34 1.56
CA THR A 170 -3.14 -9.03 2.21
C THR A 170 -2.52 -9.12 3.61
N ALA A 171 -2.92 -10.10 4.41
CA ALA A 171 -2.36 -10.31 5.75
C ALA A 171 -0.87 -10.66 5.70
N ARG A 172 -0.43 -11.47 4.73
CA ARG A 172 0.99 -11.81 4.53
C ARG A 172 1.82 -10.58 4.21
N PHE A 173 1.38 -9.76 3.25
CA PHE A 173 2.07 -8.52 2.88
C PHE A 173 2.06 -7.51 4.02
N GLY A 174 0.94 -7.36 4.74
CA GLY A 174 0.85 -6.50 5.92
C GLY A 174 1.86 -6.89 7.01
N LYS A 175 2.04 -8.20 7.26
CA LYS A 175 3.05 -8.71 8.20
C LYS A 175 4.48 -8.43 7.72
N GLU A 176 4.76 -8.70 6.45
CA GLU A 176 6.08 -8.44 5.84
C GLU A 176 6.49 -6.97 5.98
N VAL A 177 5.57 -6.06 5.68
CA VAL A 177 5.78 -4.61 5.80
C VAL A 177 5.88 -4.17 7.26
N ALA A 178 5.03 -4.67 8.14
CA ALA A 178 5.10 -4.34 9.57
C ALA A 178 6.44 -4.76 10.20
N VAL A 179 6.96 -5.94 9.84
CA VAL A 179 8.29 -6.39 10.28
C VAL A 179 9.38 -5.48 9.73
N ALA A 180 9.33 -5.15 8.43
CA ALA A 180 10.34 -4.33 7.78
C ALA A 180 10.40 -2.89 8.33
N LEU A 181 9.25 -2.32 8.68
CA LEU A 181 9.14 -0.96 9.24
C LEU A 181 9.34 -0.92 10.76
N GLY A 182 9.48 -2.07 11.43
CA GLY A 182 9.55 -2.13 12.89
C GLY A 182 8.25 -1.68 13.58
N ASP A 183 7.11 -1.85 12.91
CA ASP A 183 5.79 -1.45 13.43
C ASP A 183 5.26 -2.48 14.43
N GLU A 184 5.81 -2.46 15.64
CA GLU A 184 5.46 -3.40 16.73
C GLU A 184 3.99 -3.33 17.15
N ARG A 185 3.32 -2.21 16.88
CA ARG A 185 1.91 -1.98 17.22
C ARG A 185 0.95 -2.44 16.14
N SER A 186 1.47 -2.88 15.00
CA SER A 186 0.64 -3.31 13.89
C SER A 186 -0.15 -4.57 14.25
N ILE A 187 -1.41 -4.58 13.83
CA ILE A 187 -2.31 -5.74 13.94
C ILE A 187 -1.77 -7.00 13.25
N PHE A 188 -0.77 -6.86 12.37
CA PHE A 188 -0.13 -7.97 11.65
C PHE A 188 1.01 -8.64 12.43
N ILE A 189 1.51 -8.02 13.50
CA ILE A 189 2.60 -8.54 14.36
C ILE A 189 2.04 -9.19 15.63
N GLU A 190 0.98 -8.61 16.22
CA GLU A 190 0.42 -9.04 17.51
C GLU A 190 -0.43 -10.33 17.40
N ASN A 191 0.24 -11.48 17.17
CA ASN A 191 -0.40 -12.80 17.16
C ASN A 191 -0.01 -13.73 18.32
N ASN A 192 0.83 -13.31 19.28
CA ASN A 192 1.38 -14.29 20.24
C ASN A 192 1.47 -13.91 21.73
N SER A 193 0.81 -12.85 22.21
CA SER A 193 0.76 -12.60 23.66
C SER A 193 -0.53 -11.87 24.05
N GLY A 194 -1.38 -12.56 24.82
CA GLY A 194 -2.76 -12.15 25.03
C GLY A 194 -2.93 -10.78 25.69
N SER A 195 -3.56 -9.84 25.00
CA SER A 195 -4.44 -8.85 25.64
C SER A 195 -5.48 -8.17 24.73
N ASN A 196 -5.58 -8.48 23.42
CA ASN A 196 -6.62 -7.88 22.54
C ASN A 196 -7.75 -8.83 22.10
N GLY A 197 -7.76 -10.07 22.59
CA GLY A 197 -8.82 -11.07 22.31
C GLY A 197 -10.23 -10.70 22.81
N ARG A 198 -10.37 -9.59 23.55
CA ARG A 198 -11.66 -9.06 24.01
C ARG A 198 -12.38 -8.20 22.96
N ASP A 199 -11.68 -7.63 21.98
CA ASP A 199 -12.30 -6.80 20.93
C ASP A 199 -12.66 -7.61 19.68
N PHE A 200 -11.90 -8.65 19.34
CA PHE A 200 -12.27 -9.57 18.27
C PHE A 200 -13.62 -10.25 18.56
N ARG A 201 -13.81 -10.75 19.79
CA ARG A 201 -15.07 -11.41 20.18
C ARG A 201 -16.24 -10.42 20.25
N ARG A 202 -15.97 -9.15 20.58
CA ARG A 202 -16.97 -8.07 20.60
C ARG A 202 -17.38 -7.62 19.18
N ARG A 203 -16.43 -7.46 18.25
CA ARG A 203 -16.71 -7.17 16.82
C ARG A 203 -17.37 -8.34 16.08
N ALA A 204 -16.91 -9.58 16.31
CA ALA A 204 -17.58 -10.78 15.79
C ALA A 204 -18.99 -10.98 16.39
N SER A 205 -19.26 -10.48 17.60
CA SER A 205 -20.61 -10.46 18.17
C SER A 205 -21.49 -9.33 17.62
N ALA A 206 -20.92 -8.24 17.11
CA ALA A 206 -21.68 -7.17 16.45
C ALA A 206 -22.28 -7.63 15.12
N LEU A 207 -21.63 -8.55 14.41
CA LEU A 207 -22.19 -9.26 13.24
C LEU A 207 -23.45 -10.07 13.58
N ARG A 208 -23.48 -10.71 14.77
CA ARG A 208 -24.68 -11.40 15.26
C ARG A 208 -25.77 -10.44 15.74
N SER A 209 -25.40 -9.30 16.33
CA SER A 209 -26.34 -8.31 16.83
C SER A 209 -26.99 -7.47 15.74
N ARG A 210 -26.34 -7.27 14.58
CA ARG A 210 -26.96 -6.63 13.39
C ARG A 210 -28.10 -7.46 12.80
N ASN A 211 -28.11 -8.78 13.03
CA ASN A 211 -29.14 -9.69 12.52
C ASN A 211 -30.29 -9.99 13.50
N ALA A 212 -30.18 -9.61 14.78
CA ALA A 212 -31.16 -9.96 15.82
C ALA A 212 -32.16 -8.83 16.18
N GLY A 213 -32.07 -7.66 15.53
CA GLY A 213 -32.88 -6.47 15.82
C GLY A 213 -33.70 -5.93 14.66
N VAL A 214 -33.94 -6.71 13.60
CA VAL A 214 -34.68 -6.27 12.40
C VAL A 214 -36.11 -6.83 12.39
N ALA A 215 -36.80 -6.70 13.52
CA ALA A 215 -38.26 -6.76 13.56
C ALA A 215 -38.77 -5.32 13.70
N ALA A 216 -39.37 -4.80 12.63
CA ALA A 216 -39.97 -3.45 12.51
C ALA A 216 -39.02 -2.28 12.14
N ALA A 217 -38.45 -2.33 10.93
CA ALA A 217 -38.21 -1.12 10.13
C ALA A 217 -38.22 -1.50 8.63
N PRO A 218 -39.07 -0.89 7.79
CA PRO A 218 -38.87 -0.95 6.35
C PRO A 218 -37.73 0.02 6.00
N SER A 219 -36.85 -0.41 5.10
CA SER A 219 -35.78 0.38 4.46
C SER A 219 -34.50 0.64 5.27
N GLY A 220 -33.38 0.38 4.59
CA GLY A 220 -32.03 0.65 5.06
C GLY A 220 -30.92 0.27 4.06
N MET A 221 -31.25 -0.52 3.03
CA MET A 221 -30.56 -0.51 1.73
C MET A 221 -30.94 0.74 0.92
N GLN A 222 -31.14 1.87 1.60
CA GLN A 222 -31.22 3.17 0.96
C GLN A 222 -29.84 3.48 0.42
N LEU A 223 -29.65 3.07 -0.83
CA LEU A 223 -28.71 3.67 -1.76
C LEU A 223 -28.80 5.18 -1.54
N ASN A 224 -27.79 5.76 -0.87
CA ASN A 224 -27.62 7.20 -0.82
C ASN A 224 -27.19 7.64 -2.23
N VAL A 225 -28.13 7.63 -3.18
CA VAL A 225 -27.96 8.17 -4.53
C VAL A 225 -27.63 9.67 -4.44
N ASP A 226 -28.03 10.33 -3.34
CA ASP A 226 -27.86 11.78 -3.14
C ASP A 226 -26.56 12.19 -2.43
N ARG A 227 -25.56 11.30 -2.36
CA ARG A 227 -24.20 11.71 -1.99
C ARG A 227 -23.12 11.18 -2.93
N VAL A 228 -23.47 10.99 -4.20
CA VAL A 228 -22.50 10.80 -5.28
C VAL A 228 -21.96 12.17 -5.74
N PHE A 229 -21.34 12.90 -4.81
CA PHE A 229 -20.21 13.72 -5.23
C PHE A 229 -19.03 12.77 -5.23
N ALA A 230 -18.52 12.45 -6.43
CA ALA A 230 -17.35 11.62 -6.65
C ALA A 230 -16.16 12.20 -5.87
N ARG A 231 -16.04 11.86 -4.59
CA ARG A 231 -14.84 12.13 -3.81
C ARG A 231 -13.79 11.26 -4.48
N LYS A 232 -12.82 11.89 -5.13
CA LYS A 232 -11.67 11.20 -5.71
C LYS A 232 -10.97 10.48 -4.56
N ILE A 233 -11.20 9.17 -4.42
CA ILE A 233 -10.51 8.36 -3.43
C ILE A 233 -9.10 8.18 -3.95
N HIS A 234 -8.18 8.99 -3.43
CA HIS A 234 -6.76 8.82 -3.68
C HIS A 234 -6.30 7.49 -3.08
N ALA A 235 -5.58 6.69 -3.87
CA ALA A 235 -4.98 5.45 -3.39
C ALA A 235 -3.93 5.72 -2.31
N PHE A 236 -3.28 6.89 -2.36
CA PHE A 236 -2.27 7.32 -1.41
C PHE A 236 -2.63 8.71 -0.83
N PRO A 237 -2.57 8.91 0.49
CA PRO A 237 -2.64 10.24 1.08
C PRO A 237 -1.40 11.07 0.73
N PHE A 238 -1.54 12.40 0.72
CA PHE A 238 -0.51 13.38 0.34
C PHE A 238 0.70 13.41 1.29
N GLN A 239 0.50 13.03 2.56
CA GLN A 239 1.56 12.82 3.55
C GLN A 239 1.39 11.42 4.12
N LEU A 240 2.38 10.57 3.86
CA LEU A 240 2.38 9.19 4.30
C LEU A 240 3.20 9.15 5.59
N ASP A 241 2.51 9.21 6.73
CA ASP A 241 3.07 8.60 7.94
C ASP A 241 2.96 7.09 7.68
N LEU A 242 4.08 6.54 7.21
CA LEU A 242 4.22 5.21 6.63
C LEU A 242 4.13 4.16 7.73
N THR A 243 2.90 3.79 8.08
CA THR A 243 2.62 2.63 8.93
C THR A 243 2.24 1.44 8.05
N ALA A 244 2.33 0.24 8.61
CA ALA A 244 1.84 -0.95 7.91
C ALA A 244 0.35 -0.83 7.55
N ASP A 245 -0.42 -0.11 8.38
CA ASP A 245 -1.86 0.09 8.19
C ASP A 245 -2.16 0.96 6.95
N THR A 246 -1.48 2.10 6.78
CA THR A 246 -1.69 2.98 5.61
C THR A 246 -1.19 2.35 4.31
N PHE A 247 -0.16 1.51 4.42
CA PHE A 247 0.31 0.68 3.31
C PHE A 247 -0.77 -0.32 2.86
N VAL A 248 -1.33 -1.09 3.79
CA VAL A 248 -2.34 -2.12 3.49
C VAL A 248 -3.62 -1.49 2.96
N GLU A 249 -4.03 -0.36 3.52
CA GLU A 249 -5.14 0.44 3.00
C GLU A 249 -4.93 0.82 1.52
N SER A 250 -3.75 1.35 1.18
CA SER A 250 -3.43 1.77 -0.19
C SER A 250 -3.47 0.59 -1.18
N MET A 251 -2.91 -0.55 -0.77
CA MET A 251 -2.89 -1.79 -1.53
C MET A 251 -4.31 -2.33 -1.79
N LEU A 252 -5.17 -2.36 -0.76
CA LEU A 252 -6.56 -2.80 -0.88
C LEU A 252 -7.38 -1.84 -1.76
N LYS A 253 -7.16 -0.52 -1.66
CA LYS A 253 -7.81 0.48 -2.53
C LYS A 253 -7.50 0.23 -4.00
N ILE A 254 -6.26 -0.12 -4.34
CA ILE A 254 -5.88 -0.44 -5.72
C ILE A 254 -6.64 -1.69 -6.20
N CYS A 255 -6.61 -2.74 -5.38
CA CYS A 255 -7.26 -4.03 -5.67
C CYS A 255 -8.78 -3.90 -5.89
N ILE A 256 -9.49 -3.26 -4.96
CA ILE A 256 -10.95 -3.11 -5.01
C ILE A 256 -11.37 -2.21 -6.18
N LYS A 257 -10.61 -1.14 -6.47
CA LYS A 257 -10.88 -0.30 -7.65
C LYS A 257 -10.71 -1.08 -8.94
N ALA A 258 -9.64 -1.84 -9.09
CA ALA A 258 -9.43 -2.68 -10.28
C ALA A 258 -10.54 -3.72 -10.44
N PHE A 259 -10.93 -4.38 -9.34
CA PHE A 259 -12.05 -5.32 -9.34
C PHE A 259 -13.36 -4.65 -9.79
N SER A 260 -13.65 -3.46 -9.28
CA SER A 260 -14.83 -2.70 -9.67
C SER A 260 -14.85 -2.37 -11.18
N GLU A 261 -13.69 -2.02 -11.75
CA GLU A 261 -13.57 -1.81 -13.20
C GLU A 261 -13.77 -3.09 -14.01
N TRP A 262 -13.25 -4.24 -13.57
CA TRP A 262 -13.52 -5.50 -14.28
C TRP A 262 -14.98 -5.87 -14.22
N VAL A 263 -15.65 -5.69 -13.08
CA VAL A 263 -17.10 -5.91 -12.96
C VAL A 263 -17.88 -5.06 -13.96
N ARG A 264 -17.47 -3.80 -14.20
CA ARG A 264 -18.10 -2.92 -15.20
C ARG A 264 -18.04 -3.46 -16.63
N LEU A 265 -17.09 -4.34 -16.93
CA LEU A 265 -16.90 -4.92 -18.26
C LEU A 265 -17.66 -6.23 -18.46
N LEU A 266 -18.28 -6.79 -17.41
CA LEU A 266 -18.96 -8.08 -17.48
C LEU A 266 -20.39 -7.95 -18.02
N GLU A 267 -20.92 -9.07 -18.47
CA GLU A 267 -22.35 -9.35 -18.47
C GLU A 267 -22.60 -10.40 -17.38
N LEU A 268 -23.55 -10.15 -16.48
CA LEU A 268 -23.79 -11.00 -15.32
C LEU A 268 -25.15 -11.70 -15.41
N SER A 269 -25.18 -13.01 -15.22
CA SER A 269 -26.43 -13.71 -14.91
C SER A 269 -26.95 -13.28 -13.54
N LYS A 270 -28.19 -13.66 -13.21
CA LYS A 270 -28.73 -13.51 -11.85
C LYS A 270 -27.77 -14.08 -10.80
N PHE A 271 -27.26 -15.29 -11.02
CA PHE A 271 -26.37 -15.96 -10.09
C PHE A 271 -24.95 -15.40 -10.12
N GLY A 272 -24.49 -14.86 -11.26
CA GLY A 272 -23.27 -14.06 -11.34
C GLY A 272 -23.33 -12.79 -10.45
N LEU A 273 -24.45 -12.07 -10.48
CA LEU A 273 -24.69 -10.93 -9.58
C LEU A 273 -24.66 -11.35 -8.10
N GLN A 274 -25.31 -12.46 -7.77
CA GLN A 274 -25.35 -12.98 -6.40
C GLN A 274 -23.96 -13.44 -5.92
N GLN A 275 -23.11 -13.97 -6.81
CA GLN A 275 -21.73 -14.30 -6.48
C GLN A 275 -20.91 -13.04 -6.15
N ILE A 276 -21.04 -11.97 -6.95
CA ILE A 276 -20.40 -10.68 -6.64
C ILE A 276 -20.91 -10.10 -5.31
N GLN A 277 -22.21 -10.26 -4.99
CA GLN A 277 -22.76 -9.86 -3.69
C GLN A 277 -22.08 -10.61 -2.54
N LEU A 278 -21.95 -11.95 -2.63
CA LEU A 278 -21.27 -12.76 -1.62
C LEU A 278 -19.81 -12.36 -1.44
N ASP A 279 -19.09 -12.15 -2.55
CA ASP A 279 -17.68 -11.78 -2.54
C ASP A 279 -17.48 -10.38 -1.92
N ALA A 280 -18.32 -9.41 -2.28
CA ALA A 280 -18.27 -8.07 -1.71
C ALA A 280 -18.58 -8.07 -0.20
N GLU A 281 -19.61 -8.81 0.24
CA GLU A 281 -19.96 -8.94 1.67
C GLU A 281 -18.89 -9.68 2.47
N PHE A 282 -18.25 -10.70 1.88
CA PHE A 282 -17.10 -11.36 2.48
C PHE A 282 -15.92 -10.41 2.67
N LEU A 283 -15.58 -9.62 1.65
CA LEU A 283 -14.54 -8.61 1.76
C LEU A 283 -14.92 -7.57 2.83
N ARG A 284 -16.15 -7.05 2.87
CA ARG A 284 -16.60 -6.15 3.96
C ARG A 284 -16.39 -6.79 5.33
N SER A 285 -16.83 -8.02 5.51
CA SER A 285 -16.73 -8.75 6.79
C SER A 285 -15.30 -9.01 7.24
N THR A 286 -14.36 -9.21 6.31
CA THR A 286 -12.97 -9.57 6.63
C THR A 286 -12.05 -8.35 6.71
N LEU A 287 -12.21 -7.38 5.81
CA LEU A 287 -11.38 -6.18 5.77
C LEU A 287 -11.58 -5.27 7.00
N MET A 288 -12.74 -5.31 7.66
CA MET A 288 -12.97 -4.65 8.97
C MET A 288 -12.02 -5.11 10.08
N HIS A 289 -11.37 -6.27 9.90
CA HIS A 289 -10.35 -6.77 10.83
C HIS A 289 -8.92 -6.38 10.43
N ILE A 290 -8.75 -5.85 9.22
CA ILE A 290 -7.46 -5.53 8.60
C ILE A 290 -7.24 -4.01 8.56
N VAL A 291 -8.31 -3.22 8.42
CA VAL A 291 -8.24 -1.77 8.34
C VAL A 291 -8.47 -1.16 9.73
N VAL A 292 -7.51 -0.37 10.21
CA VAL A 292 -7.48 0.14 11.59
C VAL A 292 -8.23 1.48 11.74
N SER A 293 -8.11 2.37 10.76
CA SER A 293 -8.79 3.68 10.78
C SER A 293 -10.25 3.54 10.36
N ARG A 294 -11.15 4.25 11.08
CA ARG A 294 -12.58 4.30 10.76
C ARG A 294 -12.85 4.96 9.42
N GLU A 295 -12.04 5.94 9.05
CA GLU A 295 -12.10 6.63 7.77
C GLU A 295 -11.79 5.66 6.62
N ALA A 296 -10.72 4.87 6.79
CA ALA A 296 -10.32 3.86 5.82
C ALA A 296 -11.36 2.73 5.72
N GLU A 297 -11.92 2.26 6.85
CA GLU A 297 -13.01 1.28 6.87
C GLU A 297 -14.20 1.76 6.03
N LYS A 298 -14.63 2.99 6.26
CA LYS A 298 -15.71 3.61 5.49
C LYS A 298 -15.38 3.73 4.01
N GLU A 299 -14.18 4.14 3.65
CA GLU A 299 -13.78 4.24 2.25
C GLU A 299 -13.77 2.89 1.54
N MET A 300 -13.43 1.80 2.23
CA MET A 300 -13.55 0.44 1.69
C MET A 300 -15.01 0.01 1.56
N GLU A 301 -15.87 0.31 2.55
CA GLU A 301 -17.31 0.05 2.46
C GLU A 301 -17.94 0.78 1.27
N ASP A 302 -17.58 2.05 1.06
CA ASP A 302 -18.05 2.87 -0.05
C ASP A 302 -17.60 2.25 -1.40
N LEU A 303 -16.33 1.87 -1.54
CA LEU A 303 -15.80 1.23 -2.76
C LEU A 303 -16.48 -0.12 -3.08
N LEU A 304 -16.72 -0.95 -2.07
CA LEU A 304 -17.42 -2.23 -2.24
C LEU A 304 -18.90 -2.03 -2.57
N SER A 305 -19.52 -0.96 -2.06
CA SER A 305 -20.91 -0.59 -2.37
C SER A 305 -21.04 -0.10 -3.80
N ASP A 306 -20.08 0.71 -4.26
CA ASP A 306 -20.01 1.14 -5.66
C ASP A 306 -19.79 -0.05 -6.60
N MET A 307 -18.94 -1.01 -6.23
CA MET A 307 -18.74 -2.24 -7.00
C MET A 307 -20.02 -3.06 -7.14
N LEU A 308 -20.77 -3.28 -6.05
CA LEU A 308 -22.04 -3.99 -6.10
C LEU A 308 -23.07 -3.21 -6.94
N SER A 309 -23.09 -1.88 -6.85
CA SER A 309 -23.93 -1.03 -7.71
C SER A 309 -23.58 -1.21 -9.19
N ASN A 310 -22.29 -1.26 -9.54
CA ASN A 310 -21.86 -1.56 -10.90
C ASN A 310 -22.30 -2.95 -11.33
N ALA A 311 -22.18 -3.96 -10.48
CA ALA A 311 -22.62 -5.32 -10.78
C ALA A 311 -24.12 -5.37 -11.11
N ARG A 312 -24.95 -4.71 -10.31
CA ARG A 312 -26.41 -4.62 -10.56
C ARG A 312 -26.72 -3.99 -11.91
N ALA A 313 -25.98 -2.97 -12.32
CA ALA A 313 -26.12 -2.32 -13.63
C ALA A 313 -25.66 -3.21 -14.80
N ARG A 314 -24.88 -4.25 -14.55
CA ARG A 314 -24.39 -5.21 -15.56
C ARG A 314 -25.15 -6.54 -15.56
N ALA A 315 -26.08 -6.72 -14.63
CA ALA A 315 -26.87 -7.94 -14.49
C ALA A 315 -28.04 -7.98 -15.47
N VAL A 316 -28.25 -9.14 -16.09
CA VAL A 316 -29.44 -9.42 -16.90
C VAL A 316 -30.70 -9.34 -16.02
N GLU A 317 -30.60 -9.84 -14.78
CA GLU A 317 -31.64 -9.76 -13.77
C GLU A 317 -31.07 -9.17 -12.47
N ASP A 318 -31.53 -7.98 -12.10
CA ASP A 318 -31.15 -7.33 -10.84
C ASP A 318 -31.90 -7.93 -9.64
N THR A 319 -31.55 -9.16 -9.29
CA THR A 319 -32.09 -9.87 -8.13
C THR A 319 -30.97 -10.35 -7.21
N LEU A 320 -30.80 -9.64 -6.10
CA LEU A 320 -29.88 -10.02 -5.04
C LEU A 320 -30.35 -11.27 -4.28
N MET A 321 -29.40 -11.98 -3.69
CA MET A 321 -29.63 -13.08 -2.77
C MET A 321 -30.21 -12.55 -1.47
N ASP A 322 -31.08 -13.34 -0.84
CA ASP A 322 -31.63 -13.02 0.48
C ASP A 322 -30.53 -12.79 1.52
N GLN A 323 -30.69 -11.74 2.33
CA GLN A 323 -29.66 -11.30 3.25
C GLN A 323 -29.37 -12.33 4.36
N ALA A 324 -30.33 -13.18 4.73
CA ALA A 324 -30.08 -14.24 5.70
C ALA A 324 -29.15 -15.30 5.13
N ASN A 325 -29.35 -15.69 3.86
CA ASN A 325 -28.49 -16.65 3.16
C ASN A 325 -27.06 -16.09 2.99
N VAL A 326 -26.94 -14.84 2.55
CA VAL A 326 -25.66 -14.13 2.45
C VAL A 326 -24.94 -14.12 3.79
N GLY A 327 -25.63 -13.73 4.87
CA GLY A 327 -25.06 -13.68 6.21
C GLY A 327 -24.54 -15.04 6.69
N VAL A 328 -25.26 -16.14 6.42
CA VAL A 328 -24.83 -17.49 6.79
C VAL A 328 -23.57 -17.91 6.01
N ILE A 329 -23.59 -17.75 4.68
CA ILE A 329 -22.47 -18.15 3.81
C ILE A 329 -21.21 -17.35 4.15
N VAL A 330 -21.34 -16.02 4.23
CA VAL A 330 -20.23 -15.11 4.53
C VAL A 330 -19.68 -15.37 5.93
N SER A 331 -20.54 -15.51 6.95
CA SER A 331 -20.07 -15.76 8.32
C SER A 331 -19.27 -17.06 8.43
N ALA A 332 -19.71 -18.12 7.74
CA ALA A 332 -19.00 -19.39 7.69
C ALA A 332 -17.61 -19.24 7.06
N LYS A 333 -17.52 -18.60 5.88
CA LYS A 333 -16.24 -18.38 5.19
C LYS A 333 -15.32 -17.43 5.95
N SER A 334 -15.82 -16.30 6.45
CA SER A 334 -15.05 -15.35 7.24
C SER A 334 -14.46 -16.01 8.47
N THR A 335 -15.23 -16.84 9.19
CA THR A 335 -14.72 -17.56 10.37
C THR A 335 -13.59 -18.52 9.97
N GLN A 336 -13.75 -19.26 8.87
CA GLN A 336 -12.72 -20.15 8.34
C GLN A 336 -11.42 -19.39 8.03
N VAL A 337 -11.50 -18.31 7.26
CA VAL A 337 -10.32 -17.54 6.84
C VAL A 337 -9.65 -16.84 8.02
N LEU A 338 -10.43 -16.17 8.88
CA LEU A 338 -9.90 -15.47 10.06
C LEU A 338 -9.30 -16.44 11.09
N SER A 339 -9.74 -17.70 11.13
CA SER A 339 -9.14 -18.72 12.01
C SER A 339 -7.77 -19.18 11.55
N ARG A 340 -7.49 -19.16 10.25
CA ARG A 340 -6.14 -19.44 9.69
C ARG A 340 -5.18 -18.27 9.93
N TRP A 341 -5.72 -17.08 10.14
CA TRP A 341 -4.94 -15.88 10.40
C TRP A 341 -4.44 -15.77 11.85
N ARG A 342 -5.12 -16.41 12.82
CA ARG A 342 -4.68 -16.48 14.23
C ARG A 342 -3.49 -17.41 14.40
#